data_AF-A0A4D6N1E6-F1
#
_entry.id   AF-A0A4D6N1E6-F1
#
_cell.length_a   1.000
_cell.length_b   1.000
_cell.length_c   1.000
_cell.angle_alpha   90.00
_cell.angle_beta   90.00
_cell.angle_gamma   90.00
#
_symmetry.space_group_name_H-M   'P 1'
#
loop_
_entity.id
_entity.type
_entity.pdbx_description
1 polymer ?
#
loop_
_entity_poly.entity_id
_entity_poly.type
_entity_poly.pdbx_seq_one_letter_code
_entity_poly.pdbx_strand_id
1 'polypeptide(L)'
;MGLPWYRVHTVVLNDPGRLFSIHIMHTTLVAGWAGSMALYELAVFDPSDPVLDPIWRQGGAITNPGIWSYEGRLVSVHIMHTTLVAGWAGSMALYELAVFDPSDPVLDPMWRQGVACFGFGAFHVTGLYGPGIWVSDPYGLIGRIQSVNPAWGVEGFDPFVPGGIASHHIVAGTLGILAGLFHQSVRPPQRLYKGLRVGNIEIVLSSSITAVFFAAFVVAGTMWYGSATTPIELFGPTRYQWDQGYFQQKIYRRVGAGLDENQNLSEAWSKIPEILAFYDYIGNNPAKGGLFRAGSMDNGDGIAVG
;
A
#
# COMPACT_ATOMS: atom_id res chain seq x y z
N MET A 1 17.05 -43.22 0.46
CA MET A 1 16.65 -42.24 -0.58
C MET A 1 16.65 -40.87 0.07
N GLY A 2 17.21 -39.84 -0.59
CA GLY A 2 17.23 -38.47 -0.06
C GLY A 2 15.85 -37.79 -0.11
N LEU A 3 15.77 -36.56 0.42
CA LEU A 3 14.57 -35.72 0.29
C LEU A 3 14.32 -35.35 -1.18
N PRO A 4 13.07 -35.41 -1.68
CA PRO A 4 12.71 -34.84 -2.97
C PRO A 4 12.97 -33.32 -3.01
N TRP A 5 13.30 -32.80 -4.19
CA TRP A 5 13.69 -31.39 -4.38
C TRP A 5 12.66 -30.36 -3.87
N TYR A 6 11.37 -30.66 -3.97
CA TYR A 6 10.29 -29.77 -3.51
C TYR A 6 10.05 -29.83 -1.99
N ARG A 7 10.80 -30.66 -1.25
CA ARG A 7 10.73 -30.78 0.21
C ARG A 7 11.99 -30.28 0.91
N VAL A 8 12.94 -29.68 0.20
CA VAL A 8 14.23 -29.30 0.80
C VAL A 8 14.09 -28.35 1.99
N HIS A 9 13.06 -27.49 2.02
CA HIS A 9 12.82 -26.58 3.14
C HIS A 9 12.12 -27.24 4.35
N THR A 10 11.66 -28.50 4.26
CA THR A 10 11.06 -29.15 5.44
C THR A 10 12.09 -29.41 6.55
N VAL A 11 13.39 -29.30 6.24
CA VAL A 11 14.49 -29.47 7.20
C VAL A 11 14.49 -28.44 8.32
N VAL A 12 13.83 -27.28 8.15
CA VAL A 12 13.74 -26.23 9.18
C VAL A 12 12.46 -26.31 10.02
N LEU A 13 11.52 -27.23 9.74
CA LEU A 13 10.23 -27.28 10.43
C LEU A 13 10.34 -27.50 11.95
N ASN A 14 11.38 -28.21 12.38
CA ASN A 14 11.67 -28.48 13.79
C ASN A 14 12.96 -27.81 14.27
N ASP A 15 13.44 -26.79 13.56
CA ASP A 15 14.64 -26.02 13.91
C ASP A 15 14.26 -24.52 13.95
N PRO A 16 13.76 -24.02 15.10
CA PRO A 16 13.27 -22.65 15.23
C PRO A 16 14.33 -21.60 14.90
N GLY A 17 15.59 -21.84 15.26
CA GLY A 17 16.68 -20.89 15.00
C GLY A 17 16.97 -20.75 13.50
N ARG A 18 17.03 -21.88 12.76
CA ARG A 18 17.17 -21.82 11.29
C ARG A 18 15.92 -21.29 10.62
N LEU A 19 14.74 -21.64 11.11
CA LEU A 19 13.47 -21.11 10.61
C LEU A 19 13.44 -19.59 10.76
N PHE A 20 13.81 -19.04 11.91
CA PHE A 20 13.89 -17.61 12.14
C PHE A 20 14.92 -16.93 11.22
N SER A 21 16.12 -17.50 11.10
CA SER A 21 17.17 -17.00 10.20
C SER A 21 16.70 -16.88 8.75
N ILE A 22 15.97 -17.87 8.22
CA ILE A 22 15.45 -17.78 6.84
C ILE A 22 14.30 -16.77 6.69
N HIS A 23 13.49 -16.54 7.73
CA HIS A 23 12.49 -15.46 7.71
C HIS A 23 13.16 -14.09 7.69
N ILE A 24 14.26 -13.93 8.43
CA ILE A 24 15.07 -12.72 8.34
C ILE A 24 15.65 -12.56 6.93
N MET A 25 16.24 -13.61 6.36
CA MET A 25 16.75 -13.59 4.98
C MET A 25 15.66 -13.16 3.99
N HIS A 26 14.46 -13.75 4.07
CA HIS A 26 13.34 -13.36 3.21
C HIS A 26 12.95 -11.88 3.39
N THR A 27 12.88 -11.40 4.63
CA THR A 27 12.59 -9.99 4.94
C THR A 27 13.63 -9.05 4.35
N THR A 28 14.92 -9.41 4.46
CA THR A 28 16.06 -8.69 3.87
C THR A 28 15.97 -8.64 2.34
N LEU A 29 15.58 -9.75 1.69
CA LEU A 29 15.41 -9.79 0.23
C LEU A 29 14.26 -8.89 -0.22
N VAL A 30 13.12 -8.89 0.49
CA VAL A 30 11.97 -8.02 0.20
C VAL A 30 12.33 -6.55 0.38
N ALA A 31 13.02 -6.20 1.48
CA ALA A 31 13.48 -4.84 1.73
C ALA A 31 14.50 -4.37 0.68
N GLY A 32 15.44 -5.25 0.30
CA GLY A 32 16.42 -5.01 -0.75
C GLY A 32 15.74 -4.76 -2.10
N TRP A 33 14.77 -5.58 -2.48
CA TRP A 33 13.97 -5.38 -3.69
C TRP A 33 13.26 -4.02 -3.69
N ALA A 34 12.60 -3.65 -2.57
CA ALA A 34 11.91 -2.36 -2.48
C ALA A 34 12.86 -1.17 -2.66
N GLY A 35 14.06 -1.24 -2.06
CA GLY A 35 15.10 -0.22 -2.24
C GLY A 35 15.62 -0.17 -3.68
N SER A 36 15.89 -1.32 -4.30
CA SER A 36 16.35 -1.39 -5.69
C SER A 36 15.30 -0.86 -6.69
N MET A 37 14.02 -1.18 -6.49
CA MET A 37 12.94 -0.69 -7.36
C MET A 37 12.79 0.83 -7.26
N ALA A 38 12.80 1.39 -6.05
CA ALA A 38 12.71 2.83 -5.88
C ALA A 38 13.95 3.56 -6.45
N LEU A 39 15.14 2.96 -6.42
CA LEU A 39 16.34 3.51 -7.08
C LEU A 39 16.18 3.52 -8.59
N TYR A 40 15.66 2.42 -9.14
CA TYR A 40 15.42 2.29 -10.57
C TYR A 40 14.41 3.34 -11.05
N GLU A 41 13.28 3.47 -10.36
CA GLU A 41 12.25 4.48 -10.69
C GLU A 41 12.81 5.90 -10.61
N LEU A 42 13.52 6.25 -9.53
CA LEU A 42 14.12 7.57 -9.37
C LEU A 42 15.13 7.89 -10.49
N ALA A 43 15.87 6.90 -10.97
CA ALA A 43 16.87 7.10 -12.01
C ALA A 43 16.27 7.38 -13.40
N VAL A 44 15.00 7.04 -13.62
CA VAL A 44 14.33 7.17 -14.92
C VAL A 44 13.11 8.09 -14.91
N PHE A 45 12.62 8.49 -13.73
CA PHE A 45 11.46 9.35 -13.58
C PHE A 45 11.74 10.79 -14.02
N ASP A 46 10.86 11.35 -14.86
CA ASP A 46 10.85 12.75 -15.24
C ASP A 46 9.78 13.52 -14.44
N PRO A 47 10.17 14.42 -13.53
CA PRO A 47 9.22 15.22 -12.75
C PRO A 47 8.76 16.50 -13.48
N SER A 48 9.15 16.74 -14.73
CA SER A 48 9.00 18.03 -15.41
C SER A 48 7.55 18.45 -15.68
N ASP A 49 6.65 17.50 -15.95
CA ASP A 49 5.24 17.76 -16.26
C ASP A 49 4.28 16.85 -15.46
N PRO A 50 3.82 17.29 -14.27
CA PRO A 50 2.85 16.52 -13.50
C PRO A 50 1.42 16.56 -14.06
N VAL A 51 1.14 17.33 -15.11
CA VAL A 51 -0.19 17.50 -15.72
C VAL A 51 -0.40 16.44 -16.81
N LEU A 52 0.54 16.36 -17.77
CA LEU A 52 0.42 15.48 -18.94
C LEU A 52 1.40 14.29 -18.93
N ASP A 53 2.45 14.34 -18.12
CA ASP A 53 3.36 13.21 -17.89
C ASP A 53 3.47 12.82 -16.39
N PRO A 54 2.34 12.58 -15.69
CA PRO A 54 2.36 12.16 -14.30
C PRO A 54 2.94 10.76 -14.13
N ILE A 55 3.28 10.41 -12.89
CA ILE A 55 4.01 9.18 -12.56
C ILE A 55 3.42 7.86 -13.11
N TRP A 56 2.08 7.77 -13.18
CA TRP A 56 1.39 6.59 -13.69
C TRP A 56 1.49 6.44 -15.21
N ARG A 57 1.84 7.50 -15.96
CA ARG A 57 2.16 7.43 -17.39
C ARG A 57 3.50 6.75 -17.64
N GLN A 58 4.50 7.13 -16.85
CA GLN A 58 5.89 6.67 -16.95
C GLN A 58 6.10 5.25 -16.40
N GLY A 59 5.09 4.65 -15.76
CA GLY A 59 5.18 3.34 -15.13
C GLY A 59 5.88 3.33 -13.77
N GLY A 60 5.98 4.50 -13.11
CA GLY A 60 6.49 4.64 -11.75
C GLY A 60 5.37 4.57 -10.69
N ALA A 61 5.76 4.52 -9.41
CA ALA A 61 4.83 4.41 -8.29
C ALA A 61 5.09 5.41 -7.13
N ILE A 62 6.06 6.33 -7.23
CA ILE A 62 6.47 7.14 -6.07
C ILE A 62 7.00 8.61 -6.36
N THR A 63 6.48 9.65 -5.66
CA THR A 63 6.93 11.09 -5.67
C THR A 63 7.69 11.72 -4.41
N ASN A 64 8.60 12.70 -4.63
CA ASN A 64 9.75 13.09 -3.74
C ASN A 64 9.47 14.23 -2.70
N PRO A 65 9.73 14.07 -1.37
CA PRO A 65 9.55 15.18 -0.40
C PRO A 65 10.68 15.51 0.64
N GLY A 66 12.00 15.50 0.35
CA GLY A 66 13.01 16.16 1.24
C GLY A 66 13.98 15.25 2.04
N ILE A 67 14.25 15.42 3.36
CA ILE A 67 15.16 14.47 4.09
C ILE A 67 14.54 13.06 4.18
N TRP A 68 13.21 13.00 4.19
CA TRP A 68 12.42 11.79 3.91
C TRP A 68 12.09 11.68 2.41
N SER A 69 13.01 12.13 1.54
CA SER A 69 12.93 11.95 0.09
C SER A 69 13.04 10.47 -0.30
N TYR A 70 12.98 10.20 -1.60
CA TYR A 70 13.44 8.92 -2.13
C TYR A 70 14.79 8.53 -1.59
N GLU A 71 15.77 9.40 -1.79
CA GLU A 71 17.16 9.14 -1.44
C GLU A 71 17.30 8.86 0.07
N GLY A 72 16.52 9.56 0.92
CA GLY A 72 16.43 9.33 2.36
C GLY A 72 15.77 8.01 2.76
N ARG A 73 14.68 7.59 2.09
CA ARG A 73 14.03 6.27 2.27
C ARG A 73 14.88 5.12 1.73
N LEU A 74 15.62 5.38 0.65
CA LEU A 74 16.43 4.44 -0.14
C LEU A 74 17.70 4.00 0.60
N VAL A 75 18.54 4.95 1.02
CA VAL A 75 19.85 4.62 1.60
C VAL A 75 19.72 4.32 3.10
N SER A 76 19.01 5.15 3.85
CA SER A 76 19.01 5.11 5.33
C SER A 76 18.09 4.05 5.94
N VAL A 77 16.97 3.70 5.28
CA VAL A 77 15.94 2.83 5.88
C VAL A 77 15.80 1.48 5.21
N HIS A 78 16.04 1.33 3.90
CA HIS A 78 15.89 0.01 3.25
C HIS A 78 17.24 -0.67 3.03
N ILE A 79 18.24 0.03 2.48
CA ILE A 79 19.59 -0.54 2.26
C ILE A 79 20.35 -0.69 3.59
N MET A 80 20.37 0.34 4.45
CA MET A 80 20.97 0.21 5.78
C MET A 80 20.21 -0.75 6.70
N HIS A 81 18.89 -0.90 6.56
CA HIS A 81 18.16 -1.97 7.26
C HIS A 81 18.50 -3.35 6.68
N THR A 82 18.68 -3.48 5.37
CA THR A 82 19.15 -4.73 4.73
C THR A 82 20.52 -5.15 5.27
N THR A 83 21.47 -4.22 5.43
CA THR A 83 22.80 -4.51 5.99
C THR A 83 22.79 -4.71 7.51
N LEU A 84 22.01 -3.92 8.24
CA LEU A 84 21.84 -4.05 9.69
C LEU A 84 21.12 -5.36 10.04
N VAL A 85 20.09 -5.74 9.28
CA VAL A 85 19.32 -6.98 9.47
C VAL A 85 20.09 -8.21 9.01
N ALA A 86 20.90 -8.13 7.95
CA ALA A 86 21.83 -9.21 7.60
C ALA A 86 22.91 -9.43 8.69
N GLY A 87 23.43 -8.35 9.28
CA GLY A 87 24.34 -8.41 10.45
C GLY A 87 23.64 -8.86 11.74
N TRP A 88 22.37 -8.48 11.94
CA TRP A 88 21.52 -8.86 13.06
C TRP A 88 21.02 -10.32 12.95
N ALA A 89 20.78 -10.84 11.75
CA ALA A 89 20.41 -12.25 11.51
C ALA A 89 21.52 -13.20 11.96
N GLY A 90 22.78 -12.83 11.69
CA GLY A 90 23.96 -13.59 12.13
C GLY A 90 24.15 -13.55 13.65
N SER A 91 23.77 -12.44 14.32
CA SER A 91 23.90 -12.28 15.77
C SER A 91 22.68 -12.77 16.56
N MET A 92 21.47 -12.75 15.99
CA MET A 92 20.26 -13.35 16.57
C MET A 92 20.27 -14.88 16.46
N ALA A 93 20.80 -15.44 15.37
CA ALA A 93 21.05 -16.88 15.29
C ALA A 93 22.01 -17.37 16.40
N LEU A 94 22.90 -16.50 16.90
CA LEU A 94 23.80 -16.78 18.03
C LEU A 94 23.17 -16.45 19.39
N TYR A 95 22.34 -15.41 19.48
CA TYR A 95 21.65 -14.98 20.70
C TYR A 95 20.49 -15.92 21.09
N GLU A 96 19.68 -16.37 20.13
CA GLU A 96 18.53 -17.25 20.42
C GLU A 96 18.94 -18.71 20.64
N LEU A 97 20.09 -19.15 20.10
CA LEU A 97 20.71 -20.42 20.51
C LEU A 97 21.09 -20.42 22.01
N ALA A 98 21.26 -19.23 22.61
CA ALA A 98 21.67 -19.06 24.00
C ALA A 98 20.52 -18.73 24.98
N VAL A 99 19.36 -18.24 24.50
CA VAL A 99 18.31 -17.65 25.38
C VAL A 99 16.87 -18.10 25.05
N PHE A 100 16.60 -18.85 23.98
CA PHE A 100 15.21 -19.22 23.62
C PHE A 100 14.53 -20.08 24.70
N ASP A 101 13.63 -19.47 25.47
CA ASP A 101 12.73 -20.14 26.41
C ASP A 101 11.30 -20.15 25.85
N PRO A 102 10.80 -21.31 25.35
CA PRO A 102 9.44 -21.44 24.83
C PRO A 102 8.36 -21.28 25.91
N SER A 103 8.72 -21.11 27.18
CA SER A 103 7.82 -20.82 28.29
C SER A 103 7.67 -19.33 28.61
N ASP A 104 8.46 -18.44 27.99
CA ASP A 104 8.38 -17.00 28.18
C ASP A 104 7.26 -16.36 27.31
N PRO A 105 6.17 -15.84 27.93
CA PRO A 105 5.05 -15.23 27.21
C PRO A 105 5.36 -13.81 26.69
N VAL A 106 6.57 -13.26 26.89
CA VAL A 106 6.95 -11.90 26.48
C VAL A 106 7.02 -11.73 24.95
N LEU A 107 7.09 -12.83 24.20
CA LEU A 107 7.20 -12.81 22.73
C LEU A 107 5.87 -12.96 21.97
N ASP A 108 4.72 -12.55 22.52
CA ASP A 108 3.52 -12.39 21.68
C ASP A 108 3.65 -11.14 20.79
N PRO A 109 3.62 -11.27 19.45
CA PRO A 109 3.70 -10.13 18.55
C PRO A 109 2.39 -9.31 18.50
N MET A 110 1.22 -9.91 18.77
CA MET A 110 -0.05 -9.34 18.30
C MET A 110 -0.41 -7.98 18.91
N TRP A 111 -0.18 -7.77 20.21
CA TRP A 111 -0.45 -6.47 20.84
C TRP A 111 0.49 -5.37 20.31
N ARG A 112 1.73 -5.71 19.92
CA ARG A 112 2.68 -4.76 19.30
C ARG A 112 2.21 -4.32 17.92
N GLN A 113 1.61 -5.22 17.13
CA GLN A 113 0.96 -4.83 15.87
C GLN A 113 -0.25 -3.91 16.11
N GLY A 114 -1.02 -4.15 17.17
CA GLY A 114 -2.09 -3.25 17.61
C GLY A 114 -1.60 -1.84 17.92
N VAL A 115 -0.50 -1.71 18.68
CA VAL A 115 0.15 -0.42 18.97
C VAL A 115 0.62 0.28 17.70
N ALA A 116 1.27 -0.45 16.78
CA ALA A 116 1.72 0.11 15.51
C ALA A 116 0.56 0.61 14.64
N CYS A 117 -0.52 -0.18 14.53
CA CYS A 117 -1.73 0.19 13.79
C CYS A 117 -2.41 1.42 14.40
N PHE A 118 -2.59 1.44 15.73
CA PHE A 118 -3.14 2.58 16.45
C PHE A 118 -2.28 3.82 16.23
N GLY A 119 -0.96 3.72 16.40
CA GLY A 119 -0.04 4.83 16.25
C GLY A 119 -0.04 5.40 14.82
N PHE A 120 -0.11 4.54 13.81
CA PHE A 120 -0.23 4.98 12.42
C PHE A 120 -1.51 5.80 12.21
N GLY A 121 -2.67 5.31 12.65
CA GLY A 121 -3.94 6.04 12.56
C GLY A 121 -3.93 7.34 13.36
N ALA A 122 -3.60 7.26 14.65
CA ALA A 122 -3.72 8.34 15.61
C ALA A 122 -2.71 9.48 15.41
N PHE A 123 -1.53 9.19 14.86
CA PHE A 123 -0.45 10.17 14.72
C PHE A 123 -0.10 10.48 13.26
N HIS A 124 0.10 9.45 12.44
CA HIS A 124 0.55 9.63 11.06
C HIS A 124 -0.58 10.12 10.16
N VAL A 125 -1.70 9.39 10.12
CA VAL A 125 -2.84 9.68 9.22
C VAL A 125 -3.59 10.95 9.62
N THR A 126 -3.82 11.14 10.91
CA THR A 126 -4.45 12.37 11.43
C THR A 126 -3.59 13.62 11.23
N GLY A 127 -2.28 13.44 10.99
CA GLY A 127 -1.31 14.51 10.94
C GLY A 127 -1.03 15.15 12.31
N LEU A 128 -1.44 14.51 13.42
CA LEU A 128 -1.14 15.00 14.78
C LEU A 128 0.36 15.01 15.06
N TYR A 129 1.09 14.00 14.56
CA TYR A 129 2.54 13.91 14.68
C TYR A 129 3.18 13.29 13.42
N GLY A 130 2.51 13.41 12.28
CA GLY A 130 2.97 12.95 10.98
C GLY A 130 2.45 13.82 9.85
N PRO A 131 2.76 13.50 8.59
CA PRO A 131 2.42 14.34 7.45
C PRO A 131 0.94 14.25 7.04
N GLY A 132 0.19 13.26 7.52
CA GLY A 132 -1.11 12.92 6.96
C GLY A 132 -0.99 11.96 5.78
N ILE A 133 -2.01 11.93 4.91
CA ILE A 133 -2.05 11.06 3.72
C ILE A 133 -2.45 11.85 2.48
N TRP A 134 -2.25 11.26 1.29
CA TRP A 134 -2.74 11.85 0.05
C TRP A 134 -4.26 11.91 0.04
N VAL A 135 -4.82 13.06 -0.30
CA VAL A 135 -6.25 13.25 -0.53
C VAL A 135 -6.41 14.19 -1.73
N SER A 136 -7.48 13.99 -2.50
CA SER A 136 -7.79 14.82 -3.65
C SER A 136 -9.27 15.19 -3.72
N ASP A 137 -9.59 16.08 -4.66
CA ASP A 137 -10.97 16.33 -5.06
C ASP A 137 -11.54 15.18 -5.90
N PRO A 138 -12.86 15.11 -6.12
CA PRO A 138 -13.49 14.01 -6.85
C PRO A 138 -13.01 13.80 -8.30
N TYR A 139 -12.30 14.77 -8.88
CA TYR A 139 -11.79 14.71 -10.25
C TYR A 139 -10.26 14.67 -10.34
N GLY A 140 -9.54 14.54 -9.21
CA GLY A 140 -8.09 14.35 -9.21
C GLY A 140 -7.29 15.55 -9.72
N LEU A 141 -7.73 16.78 -9.45
CA LEU A 141 -7.13 18.00 -9.98
C LEU A 141 -6.21 18.72 -8.99
N ILE A 142 -6.44 18.53 -7.69
CA ILE A 142 -5.75 19.27 -6.62
C ILE A 142 -5.29 18.36 -5.47
N GLY A 143 -4.82 17.16 -5.79
CA GLY A 143 -4.33 16.19 -4.82
C GLY A 143 -3.10 16.69 -4.08
N ARG A 144 -3.06 16.38 -2.78
CA ARG A 144 -1.93 16.71 -1.91
C ARG A 144 -1.95 15.86 -0.65
N ILE A 145 -0.81 15.79 0.02
CA ILE A 145 -0.73 15.27 1.37
C ILE A 145 -1.43 16.24 2.33
N GLN A 146 -2.33 15.73 3.15
CA GLN A 146 -3.01 16.50 4.19
C GLN A 146 -3.38 15.64 5.41
N SER A 147 -3.51 16.31 6.55
CA SER A 147 -4.12 15.76 7.77
C SER A 147 -5.56 15.31 7.52
N VAL A 148 -5.95 14.18 8.10
CA VAL A 148 -7.30 13.62 7.93
C VAL A 148 -7.98 13.46 9.29
N ASN A 149 -9.11 14.15 9.47
CA ASN A 149 -9.95 13.94 10.64
C ASN A 149 -10.67 12.59 10.55
N PRO A 150 -10.70 11.80 11.64
CA PRO A 150 -11.39 10.52 11.63
C PRO A 150 -12.91 10.70 11.52
N ALA A 151 -13.52 9.87 10.66
CA ALA A 151 -14.97 9.77 10.52
C ALA A 151 -15.49 8.60 11.36
N TRP A 152 -16.39 8.89 12.28
CA TRP A 152 -16.91 7.93 13.26
C TRP A 152 -18.33 7.44 12.94
N GLY A 153 -19.03 8.12 12.04
CA GLY A 153 -20.36 7.72 11.60
C GLY A 153 -20.32 6.68 10.49
N VAL A 154 -21.46 6.47 9.86
CA VAL A 154 -21.63 5.51 8.76
C VAL A 154 -20.78 5.86 7.53
N GLU A 155 -20.48 7.14 7.34
CA GLU A 155 -19.61 7.65 6.29
C GLU A 155 -18.16 7.15 6.41
N GLY A 156 -17.73 6.71 7.60
CA GLY A 156 -16.42 6.08 7.78
C GLY A 156 -16.28 4.71 7.09
N PHE A 157 -17.39 4.11 6.64
CA PHE A 157 -17.38 2.88 5.84
C PHE A 157 -17.46 3.13 4.32
N ASP A 158 -17.62 4.38 3.90
CA ASP A 158 -17.54 4.73 2.49
C ASP A 158 -16.07 4.62 2.03
N PRO A 159 -15.74 3.77 1.04
CA PRO A 159 -14.37 3.57 0.58
C PRO A 159 -13.74 4.83 -0.02
N PHE A 160 -14.52 5.88 -0.30
CA PHE A 160 -14.04 7.16 -0.84
C PHE A 160 -13.94 8.27 0.20
N VAL A 161 -14.26 8.02 1.48
CA VAL A 161 -14.11 8.99 2.58
C VAL A 161 -12.81 8.70 3.36
N PRO A 162 -11.77 9.54 3.24
CA PRO A 162 -10.47 9.27 3.88
C PRO A 162 -10.55 9.20 5.41
N GLY A 163 -11.52 9.88 6.03
CA GLY A 163 -11.75 9.83 7.47
C GLY A 163 -12.00 8.43 8.01
N GLY A 164 -12.55 7.53 7.18
CA GLY A 164 -12.71 6.12 7.49
C GLY A 164 -11.38 5.38 7.69
N ILE A 165 -10.32 5.79 7.00
CA ILE A 165 -8.98 5.20 7.13
C ILE A 165 -8.41 5.49 8.52
N ALA A 166 -8.51 6.73 8.99
CA ALA A 166 -8.02 7.13 10.31
C ALA A 166 -8.79 6.41 11.43
N SER A 167 -10.12 6.41 11.38
CA SER A 167 -10.94 5.74 12.39
C SER A 167 -10.76 4.22 12.38
N HIS A 168 -10.64 3.61 11.20
CA HIS A 168 -10.30 2.19 11.05
C HIS A 168 -9.02 1.83 11.80
N HIS A 169 -7.92 2.54 11.54
CA HIS A 169 -6.62 2.23 12.17
C HIS A 169 -6.65 2.44 13.69
N ILE A 170 -7.32 3.49 14.17
CA ILE A 170 -7.45 3.76 15.61
C ILE A 170 -8.23 2.63 16.30
N VAL A 171 -9.39 2.23 15.75
CA VAL A 171 -10.25 1.22 16.35
C VAL A 171 -9.65 -0.17 16.22
N ALA A 172 -9.19 -0.55 15.02
CA ALA A 172 -8.55 -1.84 14.78
C ALA A 172 -7.27 -1.99 15.61
N GLY A 173 -6.46 -0.93 15.73
CA GLY A 173 -5.28 -0.93 16.59
C GLY A 173 -5.62 -1.12 18.07
N THR A 174 -6.63 -0.40 18.57
CA THR A 174 -7.12 -0.55 19.96
C THR A 174 -7.63 -1.97 20.21
N LEU A 175 -8.45 -2.51 19.32
CA LEU A 175 -8.94 -3.89 19.40
C LEU A 175 -7.80 -4.91 19.32
N GLY A 176 -6.79 -4.67 18.48
CA GLY A 176 -5.61 -5.52 18.36
C GLY A 176 -4.77 -5.56 19.65
N ILE A 177 -4.65 -4.43 20.36
CA ILE A 177 -4.00 -4.37 21.67
C ILE A 177 -4.78 -5.22 22.68
N LEU A 178 -6.09 -4.99 22.79
CA LEU A 178 -6.95 -5.72 23.74
C LEU A 178 -6.98 -7.23 23.45
N ALA A 179 -7.10 -7.60 22.17
CA ALA A 179 -7.05 -9.00 21.74
C ALA A 179 -5.68 -9.63 22.02
N GLY A 180 -4.58 -8.92 21.76
CA GLY A 180 -3.23 -9.40 22.06
C GLY A 180 -3.03 -9.67 23.55
N LEU A 181 -3.45 -8.75 24.41
CA LEU A 181 -3.40 -8.93 25.86
C LEU A 181 -4.28 -10.10 26.33
N PHE A 182 -5.46 -10.27 25.73
CA PHE A 182 -6.32 -11.42 26.00
C PHE A 182 -5.63 -12.74 25.63
N HIS A 183 -5.04 -12.82 24.42
CA HIS A 183 -4.36 -14.03 23.94
C HIS A 183 -3.09 -14.37 24.74
N GLN A 184 -2.43 -13.37 25.33
CA GLN A 184 -1.34 -13.59 26.28
C GLN A 184 -1.85 -14.08 27.65
N SER A 185 -3.01 -13.58 28.10
CA SER A 185 -3.56 -13.85 29.42
C SER A 185 -4.34 -15.18 29.50
N VAL A 186 -4.85 -15.68 28.36
CA VAL A 186 -5.79 -16.80 28.31
C VAL A 186 -5.28 -17.93 27.42
N ARG A 187 -5.07 -19.10 28.00
CA ARG A 187 -4.70 -20.31 27.25
C ARG A 187 -5.86 -20.81 26.37
N PRO A 188 -5.58 -21.39 25.18
CA PRO A 188 -6.63 -21.91 24.32
C PRO A 188 -7.48 -23.01 24.98
N PRO A 189 -8.81 -23.01 24.79
CA PRO A 189 -9.66 -24.12 25.22
C PRO A 189 -9.21 -25.46 24.62
N GLN A 190 -9.23 -26.53 25.42
CA GLN A 190 -8.72 -27.85 25.01
C GLN A 190 -9.36 -28.37 23.71
N ARG A 191 -10.66 -28.12 23.51
CA ARG A 191 -11.38 -28.51 22.29
C ARG A 191 -10.81 -27.82 21.05
N LEU A 192 -10.52 -26.52 21.13
CA LEU A 192 -9.95 -25.75 20.03
C LEU A 192 -8.49 -26.14 19.80
N TYR A 193 -7.70 -26.31 20.86
CA TYR A 193 -6.31 -26.74 20.76
C TYR A 193 -6.17 -28.06 19.99
N LYS A 194 -7.00 -29.05 20.33
CA LYS A 194 -7.02 -30.36 19.65
C LYS A 194 -7.65 -30.29 18.26
N GLY A 195 -8.79 -29.61 18.13
CA GLY A 195 -9.54 -29.52 16.87
C GLY A 195 -8.75 -28.82 15.76
N LEU A 196 -8.07 -27.73 16.09
CA LEU A 196 -7.25 -26.96 15.15
C LEU A 196 -5.80 -27.43 15.08
N ARG A 197 -5.36 -28.35 15.95
CA ARG A 197 -3.97 -28.83 16.03
C ARG A 197 -2.96 -27.70 16.27
N VAL A 198 -3.26 -26.84 17.24
CA VAL A 198 -2.46 -25.63 17.57
C VAL A 198 -0.99 -25.93 17.89
N GLY A 199 -0.65 -27.16 18.30
CA GLY A 199 0.73 -27.59 18.52
C GLY A 199 1.57 -27.84 17.25
N ASN A 200 1.00 -27.78 16.04
CA ASN A 200 1.72 -27.92 14.78
C ASN A 200 1.82 -26.55 14.08
N ILE A 201 3.03 -26.07 13.79
CA ILE A 201 3.26 -24.78 13.12
C ILE A 201 2.60 -24.67 11.74
N GLU A 202 2.36 -25.79 11.04
CA GLU A 202 1.68 -25.78 9.74
C GLU A 202 0.24 -25.26 9.82
N ILE A 203 -0.44 -25.35 10.97
CA ILE A 203 -1.76 -24.71 11.09
C ILE A 203 -1.65 -23.20 10.99
N VAL A 204 -0.62 -22.61 11.59
CA VAL A 204 -0.35 -21.17 11.54
C VAL A 204 -0.01 -20.78 10.11
N LEU A 205 0.81 -21.56 9.41
CA LEU A 205 1.08 -21.35 7.99
C LEU A 205 -0.21 -21.38 7.16
N SER A 206 -1.06 -22.40 7.33
CA SER A 206 -2.31 -22.54 6.59
C SER A 206 -3.25 -21.35 6.83
N SER A 207 -3.51 -20.97 8.08
CA SER A 207 -4.40 -19.85 8.39
C SER A 207 -3.82 -18.51 7.92
N SER A 208 -2.49 -18.35 7.96
CA SER A 208 -1.82 -17.12 7.52
C SER A 208 -1.91 -16.96 6.00
N ILE A 209 -1.74 -18.04 5.23
CA ILE A 209 -1.95 -18.03 3.77
C ILE A 209 -3.37 -17.58 3.43
N THR A 210 -4.38 -18.07 4.15
CA THR A 210 -5.78 -17.64 3.95
C THR A 210 -5.94 -16.15 4.23
N ALA A 211 -5.36 -15.62 5.31
CA ALA A 211 -5.44 -14.20 5.65
C ALA A 211 -4.73 -13.30 4.61
N VAL A 212 -3.53 -13.69 4.16
CA VAL A 212 -2.77 -12.95 3.14
C VAL A 212 -3.50 -12.96 1.79
N PHE A 213 -4.07 -14.11 1.39
CA PHE A 213 -4.88 -14.21 0.19
C PHE A 213 -6.11 -13.31 0.25
N PHE A 214 -6.83 -13.30 1.38
CA PHE A 214 -7.96 -12.40 1.57
C PHE A 214 -7.55 -10.93 1.41
N ALA A 215 -6.45 -10.51 2.05
CA ALA A 215 -5.93 -9.15 1.90
C ALA A 215 -5.57 -8.82 0.44
N ALA A 216 -4.94 -9.76 -0.28
CA ALA A 216 -4.61 -9.61 -1.69
C ALA A 216 -5.84 -9.37 -2.57
N PHE A 217 -6.95 -10.08 -2.32
CA PHE A 217 -8.20 -9.87 -3.04
C PHE A 217 -8.83 -8.50 -2.75
N VAL A 218 -8.79 -8.05 -1.50
CA VAL A 218 -9.31 -6.74 -1.12
C VAL A 218 -8.53 -5.63 -1.82
N VAL A 219 -7.18 -5.66 -1.78
CA VAL A 219 -6.36 -4.60 -2.43
C VAL A 219 -6.45 -4.64 -3.95
N ALA A 220 -6.60 -5.84 -4.56
CA ALA A 220 -6.85 -5.94 -5.99
C ALA A 220 -8.19 -5.28 -6.37
N GLY A 221 -9.23 -5.51 -5.56
CA GLY A 221 -10.53 -4.86 -5.72
C GLY A 221 -10.45 -3.34 -5.59
N THR A 222 -9.90 -2.82 -4.48
CA THR A 222 -9.84 -1.36 -4.25
C THR A 222 -8.93 -0.64 -5.24
N MET A 223 -7.91 -1.30 -5.79
CA MET A 223 -7.12 -0.76 -6.91
C MET A 223 -7.94 -0.68 -8.20
N TRP A 224 -8.70 -1.73 -8.52
CA TRP A 224 -9.46 -1.78 -9.78
C TRP A 224 -10.70 -0.88 -9.80
N TYR A 225 -11.40 -0.78 -8.67
CA TYR A 225 -12.62 0.03 -8.55
C TYR A 225 -12.36 1.48 -8.09
N GLY A 226 -11.18 1.75 -7.51
CA GLY A 226 -10.87 3.02 -6.87
C GLY A 226 -11.33 3.08 -5.42
N SER A 227 -10.59 3.85 -4.62
CA SER A 227 -10.86 4.13 -3.20
C SER A 227 -10.07 5.38 -2.77
N ALA A 228 -10.30 5.86 -1.55
CA ALA A 228 -9.49 6.91 -0.93
C ALA A 228 -7.99 6.55 -0.82
N THR A 229 -7.64 5.25 -0.86
CA THR A 229 -6.24 4.78 -0.83
C THR A 229 -5.62 4.56 -2.21
N THR A 230 -6.39 4.68 -3.28
CA THR A 230 -5.94 4.48 -4.67
C THR A 230 -6.29 5.68 -5.54
N PRO A 231 -5.76 6.88 -5.20
CA PRO A 231 -6.08 8.13 -5.91
C PRO A 231 -5.56 8.14 -7.34
N ILE A 232 -6.36 8.72 -8.25
CA ILE A 232 -6.09 8.69 -9.70
C ILE A 232 -4.86 9.50 -10.13
N GLU A 233 -4.42 10.47 -9.32
CA GLU A 233 -3.19 11.22 -9.57
C GLU A 233 -1.92 10.38 -9.37
N LEU A 234 -2.02 9.30 -8.58
CA LEU A 234 -0.89 8.41 -8.31
C LEU A 234 -0.97 7.12 -9.15
N PHE A 235 -2.18 6.64 -9.44
CA PHE A 235 -2.39 5.33 -10.09
C PHE A 235 -3.08 5.40 -11.46
N GLY A 236 -3.46 6.60 -11.93
CA GLY A 236 -4.26 6.79 -13.13
C GLY A 236 -5.76 6.62 -12.91
N PRO A 237 -6.60 7.02 -13.88
CA PRO A 237 -8.05 6.88 -13.79
C PRO A 237 -8.48 5.41 -13.88
N THR A 238 -9.70 5.13 -13.44
CA THR A 238 -10.30 3.79 -13.53
C THR A 238 -11.06 3.61 -14.85
N ARG A 239 -11.23 2.36 -15.30
CA ARG A 239 -12.05 2.07 -16.48
C ARG A 239 -13.51 2.53 -16.34
N TYR A 240 -14.04 2.55 -15.11
CA TYR A 240 -15.44 2.88 -14.86
C TYR A 240 -15.73 4.35 -15.08
N GLN A 241 -14.73 5.21 -14.86
CA GLN A 241 -14.83 6.64 -15.17
C GLN A 241 -14.97 6.87 -16.68
N TRP A 242 -14.28 6.09 -17.51
CA TRP A 242 -14.48 6.10 -18.96
C TRP A 242 -15.84 5.53 -19.36
N ASP A 243 -16.17 4.33 -18.87
CA ASP A 243 -17.41 3.61 -19.23
C ASP A 243 -18.69 4.43 -18.96
N GLN A 244 -18.63 5.35 -17.99
CA GLN A 244 -19.74 6.21 -17.58
C GLN A 244 -19.63 7.67 -18.08
N GLY A 245 -18.57 8.03 -18.81
CA GLY A 245 -18.32 9.41 -19.23
C GLY A 245 -18.15 10.38 -18.06
N TYR A 246 -17.51 9.95 -16.96
CA TYR A 246 -17.41 10.70 -15.70
C TYR A 246 -16.73 12.07 -15.89
N PHE A 247 -15.59 12.11 -16.59
CA PHE A 247 -14.86 13.34 -16.88
C PHE A 247 -15.56 14.16 -17.97
N GLN A 248 -16.02 13.53 -19.05
CA GLN A 248 -16.84 14.15 -20.08
C GLN A 248 -18.03 14.94 -19.51
N GLN A 249 -18.81 14.34 -18.61
CA GLN A 249 -19.94 15.01 -17.95
C GLN A 249 -19.49 16.22 -17.13
N LYS A 250 -18.34 16.15 -16.45
CA LYS A 250 -17.78 17.28 -15.69
C LYS A 250 -17.34 18.42 -16.62
N ILE A 251 -16.69 18.09 -17.74
CA ILE A 251 -16.27 19.05 -18.75
C ILE A 251 -17.50 19.77 -19.31
N TYR A 252 -18.52 19.04 -19.79
CA TYR A 252 -19.74 19.65 -20.30
C TYR A 252 -20.48 20.49 -19.28
N ARG A 253 -20.49 20.09 -18.00
CA ARG A 253 -21.05 20.93 -16.93
C ARG A 253 -20.30 22.25 -16.78
N ARG A 254 -18.97 22.25 -16.85
CA ARG A 254 -18.15 23.48 -16.75
C ARG A 254 -18.34 24.37 -17.96
N VAL A 255 -18.34 23.80 -19.17
CA VAL A 255 -18.60 24.55 -20.41
C VAL A 255 -20.00 25.15 -20.39
N GLY A 256 -21.02 24.38 -20.01
CA GLY A 256 -22.40 24.85 -19.90
C GLY A 256 -22.55 26.04 -18.94
N ALA A 257 -21.93 25.95 -17.76
CA ALA A 257 -21.92 27.07 -16.81
C ALA A 257 -21.23 28.33 -17.38
N GLY A 258 -20.15 28.17 -18.16
CA GLY A 258 -19.51 29.29 -18.86
C GLY A 258 -20.43 29.95 -19.89
N LEU A 259 -21.19 29.15 -20.65
CA LEU A 259 -22.17 29.66 -21.61
C LEU A 259 -23.34 30.39 -20.91
N ASP A 260 -23.81 29.87 -19.78
CA ASP A 260 -24.84 30.53 -18.95
C ASP A 260 -24.36 31.88 -18.39
N GLU A 261 -23.05 32.04 -18.19
CA GLU A 261 -22.38 33.29 -17.83
C GLU A 261 -22.12 34.22 -19.04
N ASN A 262 -22.76 33.96 -20.19
CA ASN A 262 -22.61 34.70 -21.46
C ASN A 262 -21.19 34.68 -22.06
N GLN A 263 -20.38 33.67 -21.73
CA GLN A 263 -19.11 33.45 -22.42
C GLN A 263 -19.39 32.87 -23.81
N ASN A 264 -18.52 33.16 -24.77
CA ASN A 264 -18.60 32.45 -26.05
C ASN A 264 -18.01 31.03 -25.93
N LEU A 265 -18.26 30.18 -26.94
CA LEU A 265 -17.79 28.79 -26.92
C LEU A 265 -16.27 28.68 -26.72
N SER A 266 -15.48 29.52 -27.40
CA SER A 266 -14.02 29.49 -27.30
C SER A 266 -13.54 29.82 -25.89
N GLU A 267 -14.14 30.84 -25.26
CA GLU A 267 -13.85 31.22 -23.88
C GLU A 267 -14.25 30.15 -22.86
N ALA A 268 -15.40 29.50 -23.06
CA ALA A 268 -15.86 28.45 -22.16
C ALA A 268 -14.95 27.21 -22.22
N TRP A 269 -14.51 26.83 -23.42
CA TRP A 269 -13.59 25.70 -23.63
C TRP A 269 -12.16 26.00 -23.17
N SER A 270 -11.66 27.23 -23.35
CA SER A 270 -10.30 27.61 -22.94
C SER A 270 -10.09 27.63 -21.41
N LYS A 271 -11.18 27.58 -20.63
CA LYS A 271 -11.14 27.48 -19.17
C LYS A 271 -11.13 26.04 -18.64
N ILE A 272 -11.19 25.03 -19.51
CA ILE A 272 -11.09 23.63 -19.10
C ILE A 272 -9.62 23.29 -18.83
N PRO A 273 -9.26 22.82 -17.62
CA PRO A 273 -7.89 22.42 -17.33
C PRO A 273 -7.46 21.25 -18.21
N GLU A 274 -6.23 21.31 -18.73
CA GLU A 274 -5.68 20.26 -19.58
C GLU A 274 -5.68 18.89 -18.91
N ILE A 275 -5.30 18.79 -17.63
CA ILE A 275 -5.36 17.53 -16.87
C ILE A 275 -6.77 16.92 -16.84
N LEU A 276 -7.82 17.75 -16.77
CA LEU A 276 -9.20 17.27 -16.76
C LEU A 276 -9.59 16.70 -18.14
N ALA A 277 -9.15 17.37 -19.22
CA ALA A 277 -9.33 16.87 -20.58
C ALA A 277 -8.51 15.58 -20.81
N PHE A 278 -7.30 15.51 -20.25
CA PHE A 278 -6.43 14.36 -20.36
C PHE A 278 -6.99 13.12 -19.64
N TYR A 279 -7.69 13.30 -18.52
CA TYR A 279 -8.45 12.19 -17.91
C TYR A 279 -9.60 11.68 -18.79
N ASP A 280 -10.17 12.50 -19.67
CA ASP A 280 -11.24 12.14 -20.62
C ASP A 280 -10.70 11.56 -21.94
N TYR A 281 -9.50 10.96 -21.90
CA TYR A 281 -8.86 10.32 -23.04
C TYR A 281 -8.74 8.80 -22.84
N ILE A 282 -9.18 8.01 -23.83
CA ILE A 282 -9.23 6.55 -23.75
C ILE A 282 -7.86 5.88 -23.59
N GLY A 283 -6.77 6.52 -24.02
CA GLY A 283 -5.42 5.99 -23.83
C GLY A 283 -5.04 5.89 -22.35
N ASN A 284 -5.66 6.70 -21.49
CA ASN A 284 -5.47 6.67 -20.04
C ASN A 284 -6.34 5.61 -19.32
N ASN A 285 -7.19 4.88 -20.04
CA ASN A 285 -8.02 3.83 -19.45
C ASN A 285 -7.21 2.52 -19.24
N PRO A 286 -7.11 2.00 -18.00
CA PRO A 286 -6.29 0.83 -17.69
C PRO A 286 -6.79 -0.47 -18.35
N ALA A 287 -8.02 -0.49 -18.88
CA ALA A 287 -8.59 -1.63 -19.61
C ALA A 287 -8.18 -1.69 -21.10
N LYS A 288 -7.21 -0.89 -21.53
CA LYS A 288 -6.73 -0.83 -22.93
C LYS A 288 -5.35 -1.47 -23.16
N GLY A 289 -4.72 -1.98 -22.11
CA GLY A 289 -3.44 -2.69 -22.19
C GLY A 289 -3.52 -4.03 -22.93
N GLY A 290 -2.41 -4.76 -22.90
CA GLY A 290 -2.32 -6.14 -23.39
C GLY A 290 -1.22 -6.88 -22.65
N LEU A 291 -1.41 -8.19 -22.41
CA LEU A 291 -0.54 -8.97 -21.52
C LEU A 291 0.97 -8.87 -21.85
N PHE A 292 1.30 -8.74 -23.15
CA PHE A 292 2.69 -8.67 -23.63
C PHE A 292 3.08 -7.29 -24.16
N ARG A 293 2.26 -6.26 -23.90
CA ARG A 293 2.60 -4.86 -24.18
C ARG A 293 3.28 -4.30 -22.93
N ALA A 294 4.58 -4.55 -22.82
CA ALA A 294 5.39 -4.13 -21.68
C ALA A 294 5.86 -2.67 -21.81
N GLY A 295 6.17 -2.06 -20.67
CA GLY A 295 6.68 -0.69 -20.57
C GLY A 295 5.65 0.32 -20.10
N SER A 296 6.05 1.60 -20.12
CA SER A 296 5.21 2.74 -19.77
C SER A 296 4.06 2.94 -20.78
N MET A 297 3.07 3.75 -20.41
CA MET A 297 2.03 4.18 -21.33
C MET A 297 2.60 5.01 -22.47
N ASP A 298 3.65 5.80 -22.19
CA ASP A 298 4.34 6.64 -23.17
C ASP A 298 5.04 5.83 -24.26
N ASN A 299 5.52 4.61 -23.96
CA ASN A 299 6.04 3.70 -24.97
C ASN A 299 4.96 3.24 -25.96
N GLY A 300 3.68 3.36 -25.59
CA GLY A 300 2.53 3.03 -26.41
C GLY A 300 2.11 4.17 -27.32
N ASP A 301 1.56 5.24 -26.73
CA ASP A 301 0.96 6.37 -27.48
C ASP A 301 1.80 7.66 -27.49
N GLY A 302 2.99 7.64 -26.87
CA GLY A 302 3.91 8.78 -26.81
C GLY A 302 3.71 9.66 -25.58
N ILE A 303 4.60 10.64 -25.40
CA ILE A 303 4.49 11.66 -24.33
C ILE A 303 3.53 12.76 -24.82
N ALA A 304 2.55 13.13 -23.99
CA ALA A 304 1.58 14.17 -24.31
C ALA A 304 2.21 15.57 -24.27
N VAL A 305 1.76 16.48 -25.16
CA VAL A 305 2.41 17.80 -25.38
C VAL A 305 1.49 19.03 -25.35
N GLY A 306 0.17 18.85 -25.45
CA GLY A 306 -0.84 19.94 -25.51
C GLY A 306 -1.85 19.81 -26.64
#